data_AF-K7R5G0-F1
#
_entry.id   AF-K7R5G0-F1
#
_cell.length_a   1.000
_cell.length_b   1.000
_cell.length_c   1.000
_cell.angle_alpha   90.00
_cell.angle_beta   90.00
_cell.angle_gamma   90.00
#
_symmetry.space_group_name_H-M   'P 1'
#
loop_
_entity.id
_entity.type
_entity.pdbx_description
1 polymer ?
#
loop_
_entity_poly.entity_id
_entity_poly.type
_entity_poly.pdbx_seq_one_letter_code
_entity_poly.pdbx_strand_id
1 'polypeptide(L)'
;MSQLAQNEHQYETFETPKFTFKIHRNGILVLFMSPSYTQTFGKISSVVFKNFDLQKIVGKNKHNAHFVKINETLVQINGIEVKSPVSFKLLEQNTRLENEPKLLENDCLRTGYLAVFAPKWEKIETLREVLRKMTTGNEEMTDKEKQVLNQMNGQ
;
A
#
# COMPACT_ATOMS: atom_id res chain seq x y z
N MET A 1 -1.15 18.98 11.04
CA MET A 1 -2.43 18.26 10.79
C MET A 1 -2.39 17.79 9.35
N SER A 2 -2.09 16.50 9.10
CA SER A 2 -1.93 15.98 7.74
C SER A 2 -3.26 16.05 6.98
N GLN A 3 -3.23 16.47 5.71
CA GLN A 3 -4.39 16.63 4.82
C GLN A 3 -5.23 15.35 4.64
N LEU A 4 -4.74 14.20 5.10
CA LEU A 4 -5.39 12.90 5.04
C LEU A 4 -6.66 12.81 5.92
N ALA A 5 -6.75 13.56 7.02
CA ALA A 5 -7.87 13.45 7.96
C ALA A 5 -9.16 14.17 7.53
N GLN A 6 -9.13 15.04 6.51
CA GLN A 6 -10.29 15.83 6.08
C GLN A 6 -11.05 15.23 4.86
N ASN A 7 -10.61 14.09 4.32
CA ASN A 7 -11.11 13.56 3.04
C ASN A 7 -11.67 12.12 3.10
N GLU A 8 -12.20 11.65 4.23
CA GLU A 8 -12.72 10.27 4.34
C GLU A 8 -13.83 9.95 3.32
N HIS A 9 -14.60 10.93 2.85
CA HIS A 9 -15.62 10.76 1.79
C HIS A 9 -15.05 10.58 0.37
N GLN A 10 -13.73 10.67 0.19
CA GLN A 10 -13.06 10.55 -1.10
C GLN A 10 -12.32 9.22 -1.29
N TYR A 11 -12.33 8.32 -0.31
CA TYR A 11 -11.66 7.03 -0.38
C TYR A 11 -12.65 5.87 -0.43
N GLU A 12 -12.45 4.96 -1.38
CA GLU A 12 -13.00 3.61 -1.32
C GLU A 12 -12.04 2.72 -0.52
N THR A 13 -12.56 1.97 0.44
CA THR A 13 -11.76 1.08 1.30
C THR A 13 -12.03 -0.38 0.96
N PHE A 14 -10.96 -1.16 0.80
CA PHE A 14 -10.99 -2.60 0.57
C PHE A 14 -10.14 -3.28 1.62
N GLU A 15 -10.66 -4.31 2.29
CA GLU A 15 -9.95 -4.98 3.38
C GLU A 15 -9.72 -6.45 3.03
N THR A 16 -8.48 -6.87 3.17
CA THR A 16 -8.05 -8.26 3.01
C THR A 16 -7.52 -8.75 4.35
N PRO A 17 -7.30 -10.07 4.52
CA PRO A 17 -6.80 -10.59 5.79
C PRO A 17 -5.49 -9.93 6.27
N LYS A 18 -4.63 -9.43 5.36
CA LYS A 18 -3.32 -8.83 5.70
C LYS A 18 -3.24 -7.32 5.51
N PHE A 19 -4.05 -6.75 4.62
CA PHE A 19 -3.91 -5.37 4.18
C PHE A 19 -5.25 -4.67 4.05
N THR A 20 -5.25 -3.37 4.31
CA THR A 20 -6.35 -2.47 3.96
C THR A 20 -5.88 -1.51 2.89
N PHE A 21 -6.65 -1.39 1.82
CA PHE A 21 -6.39 -0.54 0.67
C PHE A 21 -7.37 0.61 0.69
N LYS A 22 -6.88 1.85 0.63
CA LYS A 22 -7.73 3.02 0.43
C LYS A 22 -7.41 3.65 -0.92
N ILE A 23 -8.36 3.63 -1.85
CA ILE A 23 -8.22 4.24 -3.17
C ILE A 23 -8.93 5.58 -3.17
N HIS A 24 -8.17 6.65 -3.35
CA HIS A 24 -8.72 7.99 -3.50
C HIS A 24 -9.42 8.16 -4.86
N ARG A 25 -10.39 9.06 -4.98
CA ARG A 25 -11.06 9.40 -6.26
C ARG A 25 -10.09 9.79 -7.38
N ASN A 26 -8.93 10.37 -7.05
CA ASN A 26 -7.88 10.72 -8.03
C ASN A 26 -6.95 9.55 -8.40
N GLY A 27 -7.23 8.33 -7.92
CA GLY A 27 -6.51 7.12 -8.28
C GLY A 27 -5.30 6.80 -7.42
N ILE A 28 -4.97 7.64 -6.44
CA ILE A 28 -3.91 7.34 -5.48
C ILE A 28 -4.35 6.20 -4.57
N LEU A 29 -3.48 5.21 -4.42
CA LEU A 29 -3.68 4.07 -3.53
C LEU A 29 -2.84 4.27 -2.26
N VAL A 30 -3.47 4.22 -1.11
CA VAL A 30 -2.80 4.18 0.20
C VAL A 30 -2.92 2.76 0.77
N LEU A 31 -1.78 2.16 1.09
CA LEU A 31 -1.68 0.82 1.63
C LEU A 31 -1.49 0.88 3.15
N PHE A 32 -2.32 0.15 3.87
CA PHE A 32 -2.25 -0.05 5.31
C PHE A 32 -2.14 -1.54 5.61
N MET A 33 -1.63 -1.87 6.80
CA MET A 33 -1.80 -3.21 7.35
C MET A 33 -3.23 -3.36 7.87
N SER A 34 -3.84 -4.55 7.69
CA SER A 34 -5.14 -4.80 8.32
C SER A 34 -4.99 -4.81 9.86
N PRO A 35 -6.00 -4.35 10.62
CA PRO A 35 -5.93 -4.35 12.08
C PRO A 35 -5.73 -5.77 12.64
N SER A 36 -6.37 -6.76 12.04
CA SER A 36 -6.26 -8.18 12.42
C SER A 36 -4.86 -8.73 12.21
N TYR A 37 -4.21 -8.40 11.09
CA TYR A 37 -2.85 -8.86 10.83
C TYR A 37 -1.81 -8.16 11.71
N THR A 38 -2.02 -6.88 12.01
CA THR A 38 -1.16 -6.13 12.95
C THR A 38 -1.06 -6.84 14.31
N GLN A 39 -2.18 -7.33 14.84
CA GLN A 39 -2.20 -8.04 16.13
C GLN A 39 -1.33 -9.31 16.15
N THR A 40 -1.08 -9.92 14.99
CA THR A 40 -0.24 -11.13 14.89
C THR A 40 1.23 -10.86 15.18
N PHE A 41 1.68 -9.61 15.11
CA PHE A 41 3.05 -9.21 15.45
C PHE A 41 3.25 -9.01 16.96
N GLY A 42 2.19 -9.11 17.76
CA GLY A 42 2.21 -8.78 19.18
C GLY A 42 2.60 -7.31 19.40
N LYS A 43 3.49 -7.06 20.36
CA LYS A 43 4.02 -5.72 20.62
C LYS A 43 5.00 -5.30 19.51
N ILE A 44 4.64 -4.30 18.73
CA ILE A 44 5.47 -3.77 17.65
C ILE A 44 6.53 -2.84 18.24
N SER A 45 7.80 -3.25 18.15
CA SER A 45 8.94 -2.54 18.72
C SER A 45 9.93 -2.02 17.66
N SER A 46 9.89 -2.57 16.45
CA SER A 46 10.75 -2.17 15.35
C SER A 46 10.00 -2.21 14.03
N VAL A 47 10.23 -1.18 13.21
CA VAL A 47 9.79 -1.09 11.82
C VAL A 47 10.99 -0.60 11.04
N VAL A 48 11.33 -1.28 9.95
CA VAL A 48 12.45 -0.93 9.07
C VAL A 48 11.97 -1.00 7.64
N PHE A 49 11.95 0.12 6.94
CA PHE A 49 11.57 0.10 5.53
C PHE A 49 12.70 -0.40 4.65
N LYS A 50 12.35 -1.09 3.58
CA LYS A 50 13.31 -1.32 2.50
C LYS A 50 13.65 0.04 1.90
N ASN A 51 14.95 0.32 1.80
CA ASN A 51 15.44 1.54 1.19
C ASN A 51 15.18 1.50 -0.33
N PHE A 52 14.10 2.14 -0.75
CA PHE A 52 13.89 2.49 -2.14
C PHE A 52 14.45 3.89 -2.37
N ASP A 53 15.27 4.05 -3.40
CA ASP A 53 15.77 5.37 -3.80
C ASP A 53 14.61 6.21 -4.37
N LEU A 54 13.81 6.76 -3.47
CA LEU A 54 12.74 7.71 -3.76
C LEU A 54 13.39 9.07 -3.96
N GLN A 55 14.03 9.27 -5.12
CA GLN A 55 14.55 10.58 -5.49
C GLN A 55 13.42 11.60 -5.30
N LYS A 56 13.67 12.62 -4.45
CA LYS A 56 12.71 13.68 -4.07
C LYS A 56 11.95 14.11 -5.32
N ILE A 57 10.67 13.73 -5.40
CA ILE A 57 9.79 14.02 -6.53
C ILE A 57 9.44 15.52 -6.48
N VAL A 58 10.37 16.36 -6.92
CA VAL A 58 10.20 17.81 -7.06
C VAL A 58 10.47 18.16 -8.52
N GLY A 59 9.42 18.54 -9.27
CA GLY A 59 9.54 19.03 -10.65
C GLY A 59 8.91 18.15 -11.74
N LYS A 60 8.77 18.75 -12.94
CA LYS A 60 7.97 18.27 -14.10
C LYS A 60 8.53 17.04 -14.85
N ASN A 61 9.69 16.51 -14.47
CA ASN A 61 10.34 15.39 -15.17
C ASN A 61 10.39 14.13 -14.27
N LYS A 62 9.26 13.41 -14.18
CA LYS A 62 9.06 12.24 -13.29
C LYS A 62 9.56 10.90 -13.87
N HIS A 63 10.82 10.83 -14.33
CA HIS A 63 11.34 9.61 -14.96
C HIS A 63 11.87 8.55 -13.97
N ASN A 64 12.21 8.89 -12.72
CA ASN A 64 12.90 7.97 -11.79
C ASN A 64 12.08 7.60 -10.53
N ALA A 65 10.78 7.36 -10.66
CA ALA A 65 10.04 6.86 -9.51
C ALA A 65 10.21 5.35 -9.38
N HIS A 66 10.52 4.87 -8.18
CA HIS A 66 10.70 3.46 -7.93
C HIS A 66 9.40 2.68 -8.20
N PHE A 67 9.50 1.57 -8.92
CA PHE A 67 8.38 0.69 -9.19
C PHE A 67 8.53 -0.56 -8.32
N VAL A 68 7.69 -0.69 -7.31
CA VAL A 68 7.68 -1.86 -6.42
C VAL A 68 6.96 -2.99 -7.13
N LYS A 69 7.52 -4.20 -7.06
CA LYS A 69 6.88 -5.41 -7.59
C LYS A 69 6.03 -6.10 -6.51
N ILE A 70 5.04 -6.87 -6.96
CA ILE A 70 4.35 -7.79 -6.04
C ILE A 70 5.38 -8.71 -5.37
N ASN A 71 5.12 -9.10 -4.12
CA ASN A 71 5.98 -9.95 -3.31
C ASN A 71 7.37 -9.36 -2.99
N GLU A 72 7.66 -8.13 -3.40
CA GLU A 72 8.86 -7.42 -2.98
C GLU A 72 8.70 -6.94 -1.53
N THR A 73 9.73 -7.12 -0.71
CA THR A 73 9.74 -6.64 0.69
C THR A 73 9.56 -5.12 0.71
N LEU A 74 8.50 -4.64 1.35
CA LEU A 74 8.26 -3.21 1.58
C LEU A 74 8.88 -2.74 2.89
N VAL A 75 8.66 -3.53 3.94
CA VAL A 75 8.97 -3.18 5.32
C VAL A 75 9.19 -4.45 6.12
N GLN A 76 10.04 -4.38 7.12
CA GLN A 76 10.20 -5.39 8.16
C GLN A 76 9.60 -4.89 9.46
N ILE A 77 8.78 -5.72 10.10
CA ILE A 77 8.14 -5.41 11.38
C ILE A 77 8.55 -6.49 12.37
N ASN A 78 9.21 -6.12 13.47
CA ASN A 78 9.81 -7.06 14.40
C ASN A 78 10.69 -8.13 13.68
N GLY A 79 11.39 -7.72 12.62
CA GLY A 79 12.24 -8.60 11.80
C GLY A 79 11.49 -9.48 10.78
N ILE A 80 10.17 -9.44 10.74
CA ILE A 80 9.35 -10.20 9.79
C ILE A 80 9.09 -9.34 8.55
N GLU A 81 9.39 -9.88 7.37
CA GLU A 81 9.15 -9.21 6.10
C GLU A 81 7.66 -9.10 5.77
N VAL A 82 7.22 -7.88 5.47
CA VAL A 82 5.92 -7.58 4.88
C VAL A 82 6.14 -7.21 3.43
N LYS A 83 5.58 -8.04 2.55
CA LYS A 83 5.74 -7.94 1.11
C LYS A 83 4.63 -7.13 0.48
N SER A 84 4.93 -6.44 -0.62
CA SER A 84 3.95 -5.67 -1.37
C SER A 84 2.87 -6.59 -1.95
N PRO A 85 1.58 -6.32 -1.71
CA PRO A 85 0.48 -7.04 -2.35
C PRO A 85 0.22 -6.57 -3.79
N VAL A 86 0.89 -5.51 -4.25
CA VAL A 86 0.64 -4.85 -5.54
C VAL A 86 1.94 -4.45 -6.22
N SER A 87 1.88 -4.27 -7.53
CA SER A 87 2.99 -3.81 -8.36
C SER A 87 2.70 -2.43 -8.95
N PHE A 88 3.17 -1.35 -8.30
CA PHE A 88 2.91 0.02 -8.73
C PHE A 88 4.08 0.97 -8.45
N LYS A 89 4.01 2.15 -9.06
CA LYS A 89 4.91 3.27 -8.78
C LYS A 89 4.74 3.72 -7.33
N LEU A 90 5.79 3.59 -6.54
CA LEU A 90 5.84 4.03 -5.15
C LEU A 90 6.05 5.55 -5.12
N LEU A 91 5.19 6.25 -4.38
CA LEU A 91 5.27 7.70 -4.18
C LEU A 91 5.86 8.04 -2.82
N GLU A 92 5.53 7.25 -1.79
CA GLU A 92 5.89 7.54 -0.41
C GLU A 92 5.91 6.25 0.43
N GLN A 93 6.83 6.20 1.41
CA GLN A 93 6.82 5.27 2.53
C GLN A 93 6.69 6.06 3.83
N ASN A 94 5.94 5.53 4.79
CA ASN A 94 5.76 6.18 6.08
C ASN A 94 6.95 5.95 7.02
N THR A 95 8.11 6.53 6.70
CA THR A 95 9.35 6.37 7.49
C THR A 95 9.23 6.86 8.93
N ARG A 96 8.18 7.61 9.28
CA ARG A 96 7.84 7.93 10.68
C ARG A 96 7.66 6.68 11.53
N LEU A 97 7.18 5.56 10.97
CA LEU A 97 7.01 4.31 11.71
C LEU A 97 8.31 3.72 12.25
N GLU A 98 9.46 4.07 11.67
CA GLU A 98 10.77 3.62 12.19
C GLU A 98 11.07 4.23 13.56
N ASN A 99 10.55 5.43 13.82
CA ASN A 99 10.68 6.14 15.11
C ASN A 99 9.43 5.97 16.00
N GLU A 100 8.26 5.77 15.39
CA GLU A 100 6.97 5.64 16.08
C GLU A 100 6.23 4.35 15.68
N PRO A 101 6.79 3.16 15.97
CA PRO A 101 6.24 1.87 15.53
C PRO A 101 4.82 1.62 16.07
N LYS A 102 4.48 2.19 17.23
CA LYS A 102 3.17 2.07 17.87
C LYS A 102 2.01 2.65 17.06
N LEU A 103 2.27 3.44 16.03
CA LEU A 103 1.21 3.93 15.13
C LEU A 103 0.55 2.79 14.35
N LEU A 104 1.29 1.70 14.10
CA LEU A 104 0.71 0.48 13.54
C LEU A 104 -0.27 -0.20 14.49
N GLU A 105 -0.16 0.00 15.81
CA GLU A 105 -1.09 -0.57 16.78
C GLU A 105 -2.26 0.38 17.06
N ASN A 106 -1.97 1.66 17.28
CA ASN A 106 -2.92 2.62 17.83
C ASN A 106 -3.74 3.37 16.77
N ASP A 107 -3.23 3.50 15.54
CA ASP A 107 -3.87 4.30 14.49
C ASP A 107 -3.60 3.71 13.09
N CYS A 108 -3.70 2.37 13.01
CA CYS A 108 -3.31 1.55 11.86
C CYS A 108 -4.00 1.90 10.54
N LEU A 109 -5.19 2.51 10.57
CA LEU A 109 -5.96 2.87 9.38
C LEU A 109 -5.95 4.37 9.05
N ARG A 110 -5.15 5.18 9.76
CA ARG A 110 -5.00 6.62 9.49
C ARG A 110 -3.53 7.02 9.41
N THR A 111 -2.84 7.21 10.53
CA THR A 111 -1.43 7.61 10.51
C THR A 111 -0.46 6.42 10.41
N GLY A 112 -0.94 5.19 10.59
CA GLY A 112 -0.17 3.95 10.44
C GLY A 112 -0.11 3.37 9.02
N TYR A 113 -0.32 4.16 7.96
CA TYR A 113 -0.15 3.65 6.58
C TYR A 113 1.29 3.19 6.32
N LEU A 114 1.48 2.25 5.41
CA LEU A 114 2.79 1.72 5.03
C LEU A 114 3.37 2.48 3.84
N ALA A 115 2.57 2.64 2.79
CA ALA A 115 3.03 3.19 1.52
C ALA A 115 1.91 3.86 0.72
N VAL A 116 2.29 4.78 -0.15
CA VAL A 116 1.41 5.42 -1.14
C VAL A 116 1.88 5.06 -2.53
N PHE A 117 0.97 4.59 -3.38
CA PHE A 117 1.23 4.18 -4.75
C PHE A 117 0.45 5.04 -5.75
N ALA A 118 1.01 5.16 -6.96
CA ALA A 118 0.35 5.67 -8.15
C ALA A 118 0.13 4.54 -9.17
N PRO A 119 -1.01 3.82 -9.10
CA PRO A 119 -1.49 3.01 -10.20
C PRO A 119 -1.67 3.84 -11.48
N LYS A 120 -1.59 3.18 -12.64
CA LYS A 120 -2.00 3.81 -13.90
C LYS A 120 -3.52 4.02 -13.91
N TRP A 121 -3.97 5.18 -14.40
CA TRP A 121 -5.37 5.58 -14.31
C TRP A 121 -6.32 4.58 -14.96
N GLU A 122 -5.95 4.08 -16.14
CA GLU A 122 -6.71 3.10 -16.93
C GLU A 122 -6.85 1.72 -16.24
N LYS A 123 -6.23 1.53 -15.09
CA LYS A 123 -6.17 0.27 -14.34
C LYS A 123 -6.89 0.33 -13.00
N ILE A 124 -7.35 1.51 -12.59
CA ILE A 124 -7.96 1.72 -11.28
C ILE A 124 -9.26 0.92 -11.15
N GLU A 125 -10.13 0.92 -12.16
CA GLU A 125 -11.40 0.19 -12.02
C GLU A 125 -11.18 -1.32 -11.93
N THR A 126 -10.26 -1.86 -12.74
CA THR A 126 -9.88 -3.27 -12.61
C THR A 126 -9.22 -3.57 -11.27
N LEU A 127 -8.40 -2.65 -10.73
CA LEU A 127 -7.85 -2.80 -9.38
C LEU A 127 -8.97 -2.83 -8.33
N ARG A 128 -9.99 -1.96 -8.42
CA ARG A 128 -11.15 -1.98 -7.52
C ARG A 128 -11.89 -3.32 -7.62
N GLU A 129 -12.15 -3.81 -8.82
CA GLU A 129 -12.80 -5.12 -9.03
C GLU A 129 -12.01 -6.26 -8.37
N VAL A 130 -10.69 -6.31 -8.58
CA VAL A 130 -9.80 -7.29 -7.95
C VAL A 130 -9.89 -7.20 -6.42
N LEU A 131 -9.78 -6.00 -5.87
CA LEU A 131 -9.81 -5.78 -4.43
C LEU A 131 -11.18 -6.10 -3.81
N ARG A 132 -12.29 -5.83 -4.51
CA ARG A 132 -13.65 -6.24 -4.10
C ARG A 132 -13.71 -7.76 -3.95
N LYS A 133 -13.20 -8.52 -4.92
CA LYS A 133 -13.16 -10.00 -4.86
C LYS A 133 -12.28 -10.52 -3.73
N MET A 134 -11.11 -9.91 -3.51
CA MET A 134 -10.24 -10.28 -2.39
C MET A 134 -10.90 -10.03 -1.03
N THR A 135 -11.75 -9.00 -0.94
CA THR A 135 -12.47 -8.66 0.30
C THR A 135 -13.59 -9.64 0.60
N THR A 136 -14.27 -10.17 -0.42
CA THR A 136 -15.39 -11.11 -0.26
C THR A 136 -14.97 -12.57 -0.07
N GLY A 137 -13.68 -12.89 -0.22
CA GLY A 137 -13.08 -14.17 0.20
C GLY A 137 -13.45 -15.41 -0.63
N ASN A 138 -14.16 -15.26 -1.76
CA ASN A 138 -14.86 -16.40 -2.39
C ASN A 138 -14.55 -16.67 -3.87
N GLU A 139 -13.56 -16.02 -4.48
CA GLU A 139 -13.29 -16.23 -5.93
C GLU A 139 -11.81 -16.45 -6.24
N GLU A 140 -11.52 -17.48 -7.04
CA GLU A 140 -10.20 -17.64 -7.67
C GLU A 140 -9.94 -16.45 -8.60
N MET A 141 -8.80 -15.77 -8.41
CA MET A 141 -8.39 -14.68 -9.30
C MET A 141 -8.10 -15.20 -10.70
N THR A 142 -8.70 -14.58 -11.70
CA THR A 142 -8.41 -14.78 -13.13
C THR A 142 -6.99 -14.29 -13.48
N ASP A 143 -6.46 -14.76 -14.61
CA ASP A 143 -5.12 -14.36 -15.05
C ASP A 143 -5.00 -12.86 -15.35
N LYS A 144 -6.10 -12.23 -15.81
CA LYS A 144 -6.17 -10.78 -16.02
C LYS A 144 -6.07 -9.99 -14.72
N GLU A 145 -6.64 -10.52 -13.64
CA GLU A 145 -6.61 -9.92 -12.30
C GLU A 145 -5.24 -10.08 -11.64
N LYS A 146 -4.62 -11.27 -11.78
CA LYS A 146 -3.22 -11.47 -11.39
C LYS A 146 -2.29 -10.54 -12.17
N GLN A 147 -2.51 -10.40 -13.48
CA GLN A 147 -1.79 -9.42 -14.30
C GLN A 147 -1.96 -8.00 -13.77
N VAL A 148 -3.13 -7.63 -13.23
CA VAL A 148 -3.39 -6.29 -12.68
C VAL A 148 -2.61 -6.01 -11.39
N LEU A 149 -2.43 -7.02 -10.55
CA LEU A 149 -1.55 -6.91 -9.38
C LEU A 149 -0.08 -6.95 -9.76
N ASN A 150 0.24 -7.57 -10.91
CA ASN A 150 1.60 -7.79 -11.40
C ASN A 150 2.08 -6.73 -12.41
N GLN A 151 1.28 -5.69 -12.73
CA GLN A 151 1.26 -5.13 -14.09
C GLN A 151 2.60 -4.88 -14.74
N MET A 152 2.78 -5.67 -15.80
CA MET A 152 3.40 -5.36 -17.09
C MET A 152 4.43 -4.24 -17.02
N ASN A 153 5.69 -4.65 -16.95
CA ASN A 153 6.81 -3.93 -17.56
C ASN A 153 6.29 -3.24 -18.83
N GLY A 154 6.04 -1.93 -18.74
CA GLY A 154 6.04 -1.12 -19.94
C GLY A 154 7.47 -1.18 -20.45
N GLN A 155 7.64 -1.79 -21.61
CA GLN A 155 8.72 -1.43 -22.52
C GLN A 155 8.80 0.10 -22.65
#